data_AF-A0A4U8Z366-F1
#
_entry.id   AF-A0A4U8Z366-F1
#
_cell.length_a   1.000
_cell.length_b   1.000
_cell.length_c   1.000
_cell.angle_alpha   90.00
_cell.angle_beta   90.00
_cell.angle_gamma   90.00
#
_symmetry.space_group_name_H-M   'P 1'
#
loop_
_entity.id
_entity.type
_entity.pdbx_description
1 polymer ?
#
loop_
_entity_poly.entity_id
_entity_poly.type
_entity_poly.pdbx_seq_one_letter_code
_entity_poly.pdbx_strand_id
1 'polypeptide(L)'
;MVFPVSTVMLDRIDDYRTTLQSHSGPFMDFIEWRPTPDRNVEVLNDTADLYRYFDSTEAAEFLYDCVKRTVEYDLPREIDYLRRHDEARRLIMDTVEMPDRLADDLLLFIRQNKGTLSKKRREREFAPLKNDEIERIEAIVQETFDGFDEI
;
A
#
# COMPACT_ATOMS: atom_id res chain seq x y z
N MET A 1 8.14 7.08 -16.21
CA MET A 1 7.21 6.15 -15.53
C MET A 1 7.84 5.83 -14.17
N VAL A 2 7.10 5.94 -13.07
CA VAL A 2 7.60 5.74 -11.69
C VAL A 2 6.89 4.51 -11.13
N PHE A 3 7.64 3.51 -10.66
CA PHE A 3 7.07 2.31 -10.04
C PHE A 3 7.06 2.47 -8.51
N PRO A 4 5.94 2.22 -7.82
CA PRO A 4 5.83 2.33 -6.36
C PRO A 4 6.52 1.16 -5.63
N VAL A 5 7.84 1.01 -5.81
CA VAL A 5 8.62 -0.07 -5.19
C VAL A 5 8.70 0.04 -3.66
N SER A 6 8.46 1.23 -3.10
CA SER A 6 8.52 1.47 -1.66
C SER A 6 7.52 0.62 -0.87
N THR A 7 6.34 0.35 -1.42
CA THR A 7 5.33 -0.50 -0.76
C THR A 7 5.81 -1.94 -0.69
N VAL A 8 6.39 -2.46 -1.78
CA VAL A 8 6.96 -3.81 -1.83
C VAL A 8 8.14 -3.95 -0.87
N MET A 9 8.99 -2.93 -0.78
CA MET A 9 10.10 -2.88 0.18
C MET A 9 9.61 -2.90 1.62
N LEU A 10 8.52 -2.17 1.92
CA LEU A 10 7.91 -2.16 3.24
C LEU A 10 7.31 -3.52 3.62
N ASP A 11 6.64 -4.19 2.69
CA ASP A 11 6.12 -5.55 2.90
C ASP A 11 7.25 -6.57 3.14
N ARG A 12 8.41 -6.34 2.53
CA ARG A 12 9.62 -7.18 2.64
C ARG A 12 10.72 -6.49 3.45
N ILE A 13 10.34 -5.82 4.54
CA ILE A 13 11.25 -4.96 5.30
C ILE A 13 12.46 -5.72 5.86
N ASP A 14 12.30 -7.01 6.20
CA ASP A 14 13.39 -7.84 6.72
C ASP A 14 14.37 -8.24 5.60
N ASP A 15 13.89 -8.53 4.39
CA ASP A 15 14.74 -8.78 3.22
C ASP A 15 15.53 -7.53 2.85
N TYR A 16 14.86 -6.37 2.86
CA TYR A 16 15.49 -5.07 2.63
C TYR A 16 16.59 -4.81 3.66
N ARG A 17 16.30 -5.02 4.95
CA ARG A 17 17.29 -4.86 6.03
C ARG A 17 18.49 -5.79 5.82
N THR A 18 18.22 -7.07 5.55
CA THR A 18 19.26 -8.08 5.33
C THR A 18 20.18 -7.70 4.17
N THR A 19 19.60 -7.27 3.06
CA THR A 19 20.33 -6.83 1.85
C THR A 19 21.24 -5.62 2.13
N LEU A 20 20.82 -4.69 2.97
CA LEU A 20 21.67 -3.56 3.38
C LEU A 20 22.76 -3.97 4.38
N GLN A 21 22.45 -4.91 5.26
CA GLN A 21 23.36 -5.39 6.30
C GLN A 21 24.43 -6.34 5.76
N SER A 22 24.19 -7.06 4.67
CA SER A 22 25.16 -7.99 4.08
C SER A 22 26.45 -7.27 3.69
N HIS A 23 26.33 -6.05 3.16
CA HIS A 23 27.48 -5.21 2.81
C HIS A 23 28.06 -4.43 4.00
N SER A 24 27.21 -3.82 4.83
CA SER A 24 27.68 -2.90 5.89
C SER A 24 28.13 -3.59 7.18
N GLY A 25 27.56 -4.75 7.52
CA GLY A 25 27.85 -5.48 8.75
C GLY A 25 29.33 -5.83 8.94
N PRO A 26 30.01 -6.43 7.95
CA PRO A 26 31.42 -6.80 8.06
C PRO A 26 32.38 -5.63 8.32
N PHE A 27 31.97 -4.39 8.02
CA PHE A 27 32.83 -3.22 8.17
C PHE A 27 32.75 -2.58 9.55
N MET A 28 31.73 -2.89 10.34
CA MET A 28 31.48 -2.21 11.61
C MET A 28 32.65 -2.33 12.60
N ASP A 29 33.41 -3.43 12.55
CA ASP A 29 34.59 -3.64 13.40
C ASP A 29 35.79 -2.74 13.01
N PHE A 30 35.77 -2.12 11.83
CA PHE A 30 36.83 -1.25 11.31
C PHE A 30 36.46 0.23 11.33
N ILE A 31 35.25 0.56 11.81
CA ILE A 31 34.75 1.93 11.87
C ILE A 31 34.83 2.40 13.32
N GLU A 32 35.71 3.37 13.58
CA GLU A 32 35.78 4.05 14.87
C GLU A 32 34.71 5.14 14.89
N TRP A 33 33.77 5.07 15.83
CA TRP A 33 32.69 6.04 15.90
C TRP A 33 32.29 6.38 17.35
N ARG A 34 31.65 7.53 17.52
CA ARG A 34 31.03 7.95 18.79
C ARG A 34 29.63 8.54 18.58
N PRO A 35 28.72 8.38 19.55
CA PRO A 35 27.41 9.03 19.50
C PRO A 35 27.55 10.54 19.73
N THR A 36 26.74 11.33 19.02
CA THR A 36 26.64 12.78 19.22
C THR A 36 25.50 13.12 20.20
N PRO A 37 25.48 14.33 20.80
CA PRO A 37 24.38 14.79 21.66
C PRO A 37 23.00 14.73 20.99
N ASP A 38 22.96 14.87 19.66
CA ASP A 38 21.73 14.87 18.85
C ASP A 38 21.27 13.45 18.46
N ARG A 39 21.85 12.41 19.07
CA ARG A 39 21.61 10.99 18.73
C ARG A 39 21.99 10.64 17.29
N ASN A 40 23.06 11.25 16.80
CA ASN A 40 23.68 10.91 15.53
C ASN A 40 25.02 10.19 15.77
N VAL A 41 25.73 9.86 14.70
CA VAL A 41 27.03 9.18 14.72
C VAL A 41 28.10 10.09 14.13
N GLU A 42 29.24 10.18 14.80
CA GLU A 42 30.46 10.80 14.29
C GLU A 42 31.51 9.71 14.04
N VAL A 43 31.98 9.60 12.80
CA VAL A 43 33.04 8.68 12.38
C VAL A 43 34.41 9.36 12.60
N LEU A 44 35.31 8.65 13.28
CA LEU A 44 36.58 9.18 13.78
C LEU A 44 37.78 8.84 12.88
N ASN A 45 37.64 7.85 11.99
CA ASN A 45 38.66 7.40 11.05
C ASN A 45 38.24 7.57 9.58
N ASP A 46 39.21 7.51 8.65
CA ASP A 46 38.91 7.47 7.22
C ASP A 46 38.38 6.09 6.84
N THR A 47 37.21 6.07 6.20
CA THR A 47 36.46 4.87 5.84
C THR A 47 35.98 4.91 4.39
N ALA A 48 36.40 5.92 3.61
CA ALA A 48 35.90 6.13 2.26
C ALA A 48 36.24 4.96 1.32
N ASP A 49 37.34 4.25 1.57
CA ASP A 49 37.75 3.05 0.86
C ASP A 49 36.82 1.86 1.10
N LEU A 50 36.22 1.73 2.29
CA LEU A 50 35.27 0.66 2.64
C LEU A 50 34.00 0.71 1.79
N TYR A 51 33.57 1.91 1.37
CA TYR A 51 32.33 2.12 0.59
C TYR A 51 32.57 2.37 -0.90
N ARG A 52 33.81 2.60 -1.33
CA ARG A 52 34.12 3.07 -2.70
C ARG A 52 33.80 2.04 -3.79
N TYR A 53 34.00 0.77 -3.49
CA TYR A 53 33.88 -0.33 -4.44
C TYR A 53 32.99 -1.44 -3.89
N PHE A 54 31.80 -1.07 -3.45
CA PHE A 54 30.85 -2.05 -2.96
C PHE A 54 30.25 -2.88 -4.09
N ASP A 55 30.06 -4.16 -3.82
CA ASP A 55 29.25 -5.03 -4.66
C ASP A 55 27.77 -4.75 -4.36
N SER A 56 27.08 -4.16 -5.33
CA SER A 56 25.66 -3.83 -5.21
C SER A 56 24.75 -4.89 -5.81
N THR A 57 25.26 -6.09 -6.14
CA THR A 57 24.50 -7.12 -6.86
C THR A 57 23.23 -7.50 -6.11
N GLU A 58 23.32 -7.85 -4.82
CA GLU A 58 22.14 -8.21 -4.01
C GLU A 58 21.12 -7.07 -3.91
N ALA A 59 21.59 -5.83 -3.75
CA ALA A 59 20.71 -4.66 -3.71
C ALA A 59 19.99 -4.42 -5.06
N ALA A 60 20.70 -4.62 -6.17
CA ALA A 60 20.14 -4.50 -7.51
C ALA A 60 19.12 -5.60 -7.80
N GLU A 61 19.42 -6.85 -7.42
CA GLU A 61 18.50 -7.99 -7.55
C GLU A 61 17.25 -7.80 -6.70
N PHE A 62 17.41 -7.39 -5.44
CA PHE A 62 16.28 -7.08 -4.56
C PHE A 62 15.38 -5.98 -5.14
N LEU A 63 15.98 -4.88 -5.62
CA LEU A 63 15.22 -3.80 -6.25
C LEU A 63 14.49 -4.29 -7.51
N TYR A 64 15.14 -5.13 -8.32
CA TYR A 64 14.53 -5.72 -9.50
C TYR A 64 13.32 -6.60 -9.13
N ASP A 65 13.43 -7.42 -8.09
CA ASP A 65 12.31 -8.21 -7.57
C ASP A 65 11.16 -7.33 -7.10
N CYS A 66 11.44 -6.19 -6.46
CA CYS A 66 10.41 -5.22 -6.10
C CYS A 66 9.69 -4.69 -7.35
N VAL A 67 10.44 -4.28 -8.37
CA VAL A 67 9.87 -3.80 -9.65
C VAL A 67 9.04 -4.89 -10.30
N LYS A 68 9.56 -6.12 -10.36
CA LYS A 68 8.87 -7.27 -10.94
C LYS A 68 7.53 -7.51 -10.24
N ARG A 69 7.51 -7.56 -8.90
CA ARG A 69 6.27 -7.71 -8.13
C ARG A 69 5.27 -6.58 -8.42
N THR A 70 5.75 -5.34 -8.46
CA THR A 70 4.89 -4.20 -8.77
C THR A 70 4.28 -4.30 -10.16
N VAL A 71 5.03 -4.75 -11.16
CA VAL A 71 4.54 -4.90 -12.54
C VAL A 71 3.61 -6.10 -12.70
N GLU A 72 3.94 -7.23 -12.09
CA GLU A 72 3.22 -8.49 -12.30
C GLU A 72 1.96 -8.61 -11.42
N TYR A 73 1.93 -7.94 -10.26
CA TYR A 73 0.86 -8.10 -9.28
C TYR A 73 0.22 -6.78 -8.87
N ASP A 74 1.00 -5.83 -8.34
CA ASP A 74 0.41 -4.65 -7.70
C ASP A 74 -0.30 -3.74 -8.72
N LEU A 75 0.33 -3.46 -9.86
CA LEU A 75 -0.26 -2.64 -10.92
C LEU A 75 -1.51 -3.29 -11.55
N PRO A 76 -1.49 -4.57 -11.97
CA PRO A 76 -2.71 -5.23 -12.44
C PRO A 76 -3.84 -5.21 -11.40
N ARG A 77 -3.52 -5.45 -10.12
CA ARG A 77 -4.49 -5.41 -9.02
C ARG A 77 -5.07 -4.02 -8.81
N GLU A 78 -4.24 -2.98 -8.89
CA GLU A 78 -4.68 -1.58 -8.78
C GLU A 78 -5.57 -1.18 -9.96
N ILE A 79 -5.22 -1.59 -11.18
CA ILE A 79 -6.05 -1.34 -12.37
C ILE A 79 -7.40 -2.04 -12.22
N ASP A 80 -7.43 -3.30 -11.77
CA ASP A 80 -8.68 -4.02 -11.55
C ASP A 80 -9.52 -3.39 -10.44
N TYR A 81 -8.87 -2.92 -9.36
CA TYR A 81 -9.52 -2.15 -8.30
C TYR A 81 -10.22 -0.92 -8.87
N LEU A 82 -9.51 -0.11 -9.66
CA LEU A 82 -10.05 1.14 -10.22
C LEU A 82 -11.23 0.86 -11.14
N ARG A 83 -11.13 -0.17 -11.99
CA ARG A 83 -12.21 -0.62 -12.87
C ARG A 83 -13.47 -1.01 -12.10
N ARG A 84 -13.34 -1.85 -11.06
CA ARG A 84 -14.46 -2.28 -10.22
C ARG A 84 -15.03 -1.12 -9.38
N HIS A 85 -14.16 -0.22 -8.93
CA HIS A 85 -14.59 0.98 -8.21
C HIS A 85 -15.47 1.88 -9.09
N ASP A 86 -15.04 2.16 -10.32
CA ASP A 86 -15.80 2.96 -11.28
C ASP A 86 -17.13 2.29 -11.65
N GLU A 87 -17.14 0.97 -11.80
CA GLU A 87 -18.36 0.19 -12.05
C GLU A 87 -19.36 0.25 -10.89
N ALA A 88 -18.91 -0.02 -9.66
CA ALA A 88 -19.74 0.04 -8.47
C ALA A 88 -20.30 1.46 -8.26
N ARG A 89 -19.45 2.49 -8.44
CA ARG A 89 -19.87 3.90 -8.36
C ARG A 89 -20.97 4.24 -9.36
N ARG A 90 -20.83 3.79 -10.61
CA ARG A 90 -21.85 3.98 -11.65
C ARG A 90 -23.17 3.33 -11.25
N LEU A 91 -23.14 2.08 -10.80
CA LEU A 91 -24.35 1.34 -10.38
C LEU A 91 -25.03 1.96 -9.16
N ILE A 92 -24.26 2.50 -8.21
CA ILE A 92 -24.79 3.24 -7.06
C ILE A 92 -25.52 4.49 -7.52
N MET A 93 -24.89 5.29 -8.40
CA MET A 93 -25.47 6.52 -8.93
C MET A 93 -26.72 6.28 -9.78
N ASP A 94 -26.78 5.15 -10.51
CA ASP A 94 -27.98 4.73 -11.25
C ASP A 94 -29.13 4.30 -10.32
N THR A 95 -28.82 3.86 -9.10
CA THR A 95 -29.81 3.41 -8.10
C THR A 95 -30.32 4.55 -7.23
N VAL A 96 -29.42 5.44 -6.80
CA VAL A 96 -29.72 6.57 -5.93
C VAL A 96 -28.91 7.79 -6.38
N GLU A 97 -29.62 8.85 -6.75
CA GLU A 97 -28.98 10.12 -7.10
C GLU A 97 -28.40 10.77 -5.84
N MET A 98 -27.07 10.90 -5.78
CA MET A 98 -26.36 11.49 -4.66
C MET A 98 -25.09 12.22 -5.12
N PRO A 99 -24.49 13.09 -4.29
CA PRO A 99 -23.21 13.70 -4.63
C PRO A 99 -22.11 12.64 -4.77
N ASP A 100 -21.27 12.79 -5.79
CA ASP A 100 -20.09 11.98 -6.10
C ASP A 100 -19.28 11.56 -4.86
N ARG A 101 -18.94 12.53 -4.02
CA ARG A 101 -18.17 12.29 -2.79
C ARG A 101 -18.89 11.36 -1.81
N LEU A 102 -20.22 11.45 -1.72
CA LEU A 102 -21.01 10.61 -0.83
C LEU A 102 -21.03 9.16 -1.33
N ALA A 103 -21.10 8.95 -2.64
CA ALA A 103 -21.01 7.63 -3.25
C ALA A 103 -19.62 7.00 -3.02
N ASP A 104 -18.55 7.77 -3.20
CA ASP A 104 -17.17 7.31 -2.96
C ASP A 104 -16.94 6.96 -1.48
N ASP A 105 -17.40 7.81 -0.56
CA ASP A 105 -17.33 7.56 0.89
C ASP A 105 -18.12 6.29 1.28
N LEU A 106 -19.31 6.09 0.69
CA LEU A 106 -20.17 4.95 0.96
C LEU A 106 -19.53 3.64 0.46
N LEU A 107 -19.00 3.63 -0.76
CA LEU A 107 -18.27 2.50 -1.32
C LEU A 107 -17.07 2.14 -0.45
N LEU A 108 -16.26 3.13 -0.05
CA LEU A 108 -15.12 2.95 0.84
C LEU A 108 -15.53 2.28 2.17
N PHE A 109 -16.59 2.77 2.81
CA PHE A 109 -17.02 2.24 4.11
C PHE A 109 -17.65 0.86 4.03
N ILE A 110 -18.42 0.56 2.99
CA ILE A 110 -18.98 -0.77 2.77
C ILE A 110 -17.84 -1.78 2.57
N ARG A 111 -16.86 -1.43 1.74
CA ARG A 111 -15.70 -2.28 1.49
C ARG A 111 -14.85 -2.53 2.75
N GLN A 112 -14.51 -1.48 3.49
CA GLN A 112 -13.73 -1.60 4.74
C GLN A 112 -14.42 -2.49 5.78
N ASN A 113 -15.75 -2.55 5.76
CA ASN A 113 -16.56 -3.34 6.67
C ASN A 113 -17.06 -4.65 6.04
N LYS A 114 -16.29 -5.24 5.12
CA LYS A 114 -16.56 -6.55 4.49
C LYS A 114 -17.92 -6.62 3.79
N GLY A 115 -18.29 -5.57 3.06
CA GLY A 115 -19.53 -5.53 2.30
C GLY A 115 -20.75 -5.04 3.06
N THR A 116 -20.60 -4.47 4.27
CA THR A 116 -21.75 -3.95 5.05
C THR A 116 -21.48 -2.59 5.67
N LEU A 117 -22.47 -1.71 5.70
CA LEU A 117 -22.41 -0.41 6.35
C LEU A 117 -22.82 -0.53 7.82
N SER A 118 -21.95 -0.11 8.74
CA SER A 118 -22.24 -0.12 10.18
C SER A 118 -23.51 0.66 10.54
N LYS A 119 -24.31 0.16 11.50
CA LYS A 119 -25.55 0.82 11.97
C LYS A 119 -25.35 2.30 12.35
N LYS A 120 -24.26 2.61 13.04
CA LYS A 120 -23.92 3.98 13.45
C LYS A 120 -23.72 4.93 12.27
N ARG A 121 -23.13 4.45 11.17
CA ARG A 121 -22.93 5.27 9.95
C ARG A 121 -24.22 5.41 9.15
N ARG A 122 -25.02 4.33 9.06
CA ARG A 122 -26.38 4.38 8.47
C ARG A 122 -27.23 5.47 9.14
N GLU A 123 -27.22 5.54 10.46
CA GLU A 123 -28.05 6.49 11.22
C GLU A 123 -27.50 7.93 11.29
N ARG A 124 -26.22 8.15 11.00
CA ARG A 124 -25.57 9.46 11.16
C ARG A 124 -25.14 10.10 9.85
N GLU A 125 -24.32 9.40 9.08
CA GLU A 125 -23.70 9.92 7.85
C GLU A 125 -24.59 9.69 6.63
N PHE A 126 -25.42 8.63 6.67
CA PHE A 126 -26.28 8.21 5.55
C PHE A 126 -27.77 8.16 5.92
N ALA A 127 -28.19 8.90 6.93
CA ALA A 127 -29.58 8.97 7.40
C ALA A 127 -30.63 9.31 6.33
N PRO A 128 -30.31 10.09 5.26
CA PRO A 128 -31.26 10.33 4.18
C PRO A 128 -31.57 9.11 3.31
N LEU A 129 -30.72 8.07 3.31
CA LEU A 129 -30.92 6.85 2.54
C LEU A 129 -31.89 5.91 3.26
N LYS A 130 -32.78 5.28 2.48
CA LYS A 130 -33.68 4.27 3.01
C LYS A 130 -32.94 2.94 3.17
N ASN A 131 -33.49 2.06 4.02
CA ASN A 131 -32.88 0.75 4.27
C ASN A 131 -32.82 -0.12 3.00
N ASP A 132 -33.82 -0.05 2.13
CA ASP A 132 -33.86 -0.78 0.85
C ASP A 132 -32.80 -0.27 -0.14
N GLU A 133 -32.55 1.04 -0.14
CA GLU A 133 -31.48 1.66 -0.93
C GLU A 133 -30.10 1.20 -0.43
N ILE A 134 -29.90 1.18 0.89
CA ILE A 134 -28.64 0.70 1.50
C ILE A 134 -28.40 -0.78 1.18
N GLU A 135 -29.41 -1.64 1.32
CA GLU A 135 -29.29 -3.07 1.03
C GLU A 135 -28.93 -3.33 -0.44
N ARG A 136 -29.53 -2.56 -1.39
CA ARG A 136 -29.18 -2.65 -2.80
C ARG A 136 -27.75 -2.22 -3.08
N ILE A 137 -27.31 -1.13 -2.45
CA ILE A 137 -25.94 -0.66 -2.63
C ILE A 137 -24.93 -1.65 -2.03
N GLU A 138 -25.22 -2.23 -0.87
CA GLU A 138 -24.39 -3.29 -0.28
C GLU A 138 -24.25 -4.49 -1.24
N ALA A 139 -25.36 -4.92 -1.86
CA ALA A 139 -25.34 -5.98 -2.86
C ALA A 139 -24.51 -5.61 -4.10
N ILE A 140 -24.66 -4.39 -4.64
CA ILE A 140 -23.87 -3.89 -5.78
C ILE A 140 -22.37 -3.95 -5.47
N VAL A 141 -21.96 -3.46 -4.28
CA VAL A 141 -20.54 -3.46 -3.90
C VAL A 141 -20.03 -4.89 -3.72
N GLN A 142 -20.80 -5.78 -3.10
CA GLN A 142 -20.40 -7.18 -2.94
C GLN A 142 -20.26 -7.89 -4.29
N GLU A 143 -21.20 -7.72 -5.21
CA GLU A 143 -21.18 -8.33 -6.54
C GLU A 143 -20.02 -7.79 -7.39
N THR A 144 -19.83 -6.47 -7.39
CA THR A 144 -18.78 -5.83 -8.21
C THR A 144 -17.37 -6.19 -7.72
N PHE A 145 -17.19 -6.39 -6.41
CA PHE A 145 -15.92 -6.77 -5.81
C PHE A 145 -15.77 -8.28 -5.57
N ASP A 146 -16.68 -9.10 -6.08
CA ASP A 146 -16.60 -10.56 -5.92
C ASP A 146 -15.30 -11.12 -6.53
N GLY A 147 -14.63 -11.98 -5.76
CA GLY A 147 -13.33 -12.55 -6.12
C GLY A 147 -12.15 -11.57 -6.18
N PHE A 148 -12.30 -10.29 -5.80
CA PHE A 148 -11.17 -9.34 -5.77
C PHE A 148 -10.18 -9.63 -4.62
N ASP A 149 -10.69 -10.04 -3.46
CA ASP A 149 -9.87 -10.30 -2.27
C ASP A 149 -9.29 -11.74 -2.24
N GLU A 150 -9.66 -12.60 -3.20
CA GLU A 150 -9.13 -13.97 -3.36
C GLU A 150 -7.83 -14.03 -4.19
N ILE A 151 -7.38 -12.88 -4.72
CA ILE A 151 -6.16 -12.70 -5.52
C ILE A 151 -5.03 -12.13 -4.66
#